data_AF-A0A924CDQ0-F1
#
_entry.id   AF-A0A924CDQ0-F1
#
_cell.length_a   1.000
_cell.length_b   1.000
_cell.length_c   1.000
_cell.angle_alpha   90.00
_cell.angle_beta   90.00
_cell.angle_gamma   90.00
#
_symmetry.space_group_name_H-M   'P 1'
#
loop_
_entity.id
_entity.type
_entity.pdbx_description
1 polymer ?
#
loop_
_entity_poly.entity_id
_entity_poly.type
_entity_poly.pdbx_seq_one_letter_code
_entity_poly.pdbx_strand_id
1 'polypeptide(L)'
;PEVGAWGPGNINVEFVGAATPDWILGKRHLFQERRSNQIKTGSKKTYQHCYPNGTGLVIKKSIALEYVRLSTQGILTLTDRAGKSLSSGGDTQIVMLCIKNGFKAGVSPQLQIRHLIDARKATAAYLKKQVYYTSSSYSKALNEVFPEEKLIGRLAGNSDILKSLYAAYRIHFSSEDKNSFYLRWARILGEYANPFNAAGLRMPFVIRMMERYFIN
;
A
#
# COMPACT_ATOMS: atom_id res chain seq x y z
N PRO A 1 -6.11 -20.92 -17.69
CA PRO A 1 -5.26 -19.72 -17.49
C PRO A 1 -4.32 -19.86 -16.27
N GLU A 2 -3.02 -19.68 -16.49
CA GLU A 2 -1.96 -19.68 -15.46
C GLU A 2 -2.04 -18.49 -14.50
N VAL A 3 -2.75 -17.43 -14.89
CA VAL A 3 -2.92 -16.22 -14.07
C VAL A 3 -4.18 -16.34 -13.22
N GLY A 4 -4.02 -16.17 -11.92
CA GLY A 4 -5.07 -16.25 -10.91
C GLY A 4 -5.60 -14.89 -10.46
N ALA A 5 -4.83 -13.83 -10.66
CA ALA A 5 -5.17 -12.45 -10.32
C ALA A 5 -4.79 -11.50 -11.46
N TRP A 6 -5.76 -10.74 -11.96
CA TRP A 6 -5.62 -9.73 -13.00
C TRP A 6 -6.02 -8.36 -12.49
N GLY A 7 -5.37 -7.33 -13.00
CA GLY A 7 -5.87 -5.96 -12.89
C GLY A 7 -5.68 -5.15 -14.17
N PRO A 8 -6.20 -3.93 -14.19
CA PRO A 8 -6.08 -3.03 -15.32
C PRO A 8 -4.63 -2.63 -15.57
N GLY A 9 -4.19 -2.83 -16.81
CA GLY A 9 -2.92 -2.29 -17.31
C GLY A 9 -3.00 -0.79 -17.53
N ASN A 10 -4.20 -0.26 -17.75
CA ASN A 10 -4.46 1.16 -17.94
C ASN A 10 -5.49 1.65 -16.91
N ILE A 11 -5.02 2.47 -15.96
CA ILE A 11 -5.83 3.14 -14.95
C ILE A 11 -5.70 4.63 -15.20
N ASN A 12 -6.77 5.27 -15.64
CA ASN A 12 -6.83 6.73 -15.81
C ASN A 12 -7.49 7.35 -14.57
N VAL A 13 -6.78 8.23 -13.87
CA VAL A 13 -7.31 8.89 -12.68
C VAL A 13 -8.06 10.16 -13.10
N GLU A 14 -9.32 10.28 -12.65
CA GLU A 14 -10.14 11.46 -12.88
C GLU A 14 -10.61 11.98 -11.53
N PHE A 15 -10.27 13.22 -11.22
CA PHE A 15 -10.72 13.85 -9.99
C PHE A 15 -12.11 14.45 -10.20
N VAL A 16 -13.03 14.14 -9.29
CA VAL A 16 -14.43 14.58 -9.36
C VAL A 16 -14.80 15.37 -8.11
N GLY A 17 -15.62 16.42 -8.31
CA GLY A 17 -16.04 17.35 -7.26
C GLY A 17 -15.33 18.70 -7.35
N ALA A 18 -14.95 19.25 -6.20
CA ALA A 18 -14.27 20.55 -6.11
C ALA A 18 -12.91 20.57 -6.85
N ALA A 19 -12.41 21.77 -7.14
CA ALA A 19 -11.12 21.96 -7.81
C ALA A 19 -10.01 21.18 -7.09
N THR A 20 -9.29 20.36 -7.85
CA THR A 20 -8.18 19.57 -7.33
C THR A 20 -6.94 20.46 -7.22
N PRO A 21 -6.30 20.54 -6.04
CA PRO A 21 -5.07 21.31 -5.89
C PRO A 21 -3.96 20.85 -6.86
N ASP A 22 -3.23 21.80 -7.45
CA ASP A 22 -2.22 21.51 -8.48
C ASP A 22 -1.17 20.48 -8.04
N TRP A 23 -0.73 20.55 -6.78
CA TRP A 23 0.27 19.62 -6.24
C TRP A 23 -0.19 18.15 -6.29
N ILE A 24 -1.50 17.89 -6.31
CA ILE A 24 -2.07 16.54 -6.39
C ILE A 24 -2.04 16.00 -7.82
N LEU A 25 -2.11 16.87 -8.83
CA LEU A 25 -2.04 16.47 -10.24
C LEU A 25 -0.72 15.77 -10.54
N GLY A 26 0.38 16.19 -9.90
CA GLY A 26 1.69 15.51 -9.97
C GLY A 26 1.80 14.21 -9.17
N LYS A 27 0.75 13.82 -8.42
CA LYS A 27 0.75 12.66 -7.50
C LYS A 27 -0.29 11.60 -7.87
N ARG A 28 -0.76 11.59 -9.13
CA ARG A 28 -1.72 10.61 -9.66
C ARG A 28 -1.33 9.15 -9.44
N HIS A 29 -0.02 8.85 -9.42
CA HIS A 29 0.50 7.52 -9.08
C HIS A 29 0.08 7.03 -7.68
N LEU A 30 -0.14 7.91 -6.71
CA LEU A 30 -0.66 7.55 -5.38
C LEU A 30 -2.12 7.08 -5.43
N PHE A 31 -2.84 7.45 -6.48
CA PHE A 31 -4.18 6.96 -6.81
C PHE A 31 -4.15 5.81 -7.81
N GLN A 32 -2.99 5.15 -7.93
CA GLN A 32 -2.77 3.96 -8.74
C GLN A 32 -2.87 4.22 -10.26
N GLU A 33 -2.73 5.48 -10.71
CA GLU A 33 -2.63 5.78 -12.13
C GLU A 33 -1.49 4.96 -12.75
N ARG A 34 -1.80 4.28 -13.86
CA ARG A 34 -0.89 3.37 -14.53
C ARG A 34 -1.20 3.35 -16.01
N ARG A 35 -0.15 3.26 -16.82
CA ARG A 35 -0.25 2.98 -18.26
C ARG A 35 0.65 1.80 -18.60
N SER A 36 0.10 0.85 -19.35
CA SER A 36 0.84 -0.31 -19.83
C SER A 36 0.38 -0.65 -21.23
N ASN A 37 1.33 -0.96 -22.09
CA ASN A 37 1.13 -1.37 -23.47
C ASN A 37 1.25 -2.88 -23.68
N GLN A 38 1.60 -3.63 -22.63
CA GLN A 38 1.91 -5.05 -22.70
C GLN A 38 1.27 -5.79 -21.53
N ILE A 39 0.92 -7.06 -21.76
CA ILE A 39 0.57 -7.97 -20.68
C ILE A 39 1.84 -8.21 -19.86
N LYS A 40 1.76 -7.99 -18.55
CA LYS A 40 2.86 -8.26 -17.62
C LYS A 40 2.35 -9.15 -16.50
N THR A 41 3.04 -10.25 -16.26
CA THR A 41 2.70 -11.23 -15.20
C THR A 41 3.94 -11.63 -14.43
N GLY A 42 3.76 -12.13 -13.20
CA GLY A 42 4.84 -12.70 -12.39
C GLY A 42 4.32 -13.68 -11.35
N SER A 43 5.25 -14.39 -10.72
CA SER A 43 4.98 -15.38 -9.66
C SER A 43 6.00 -15.34 -8.52
N LYS A 44 6.74 -14.24 -8.38
CA LYS A 44 7.67 -14.04 -7.26
C LYS A 44 6.89 -13.78 -5.96
N LYS A 45 7.38 -14.31 -4.84
CA LYS A 45 6.82 -14.06 -3.50
C LYS A 45 7.05 -12.63 -2.99
N THR A 46 7.88 -11.84 -3.69
CA THR A 46 8.04 -10.40 -3.46
C THR A 46 7.15 -9.60 -4.42
N TYR A 47 6.60 -8.48 -3.96
CA TYR A 47 5.66 -7.70 -4.76
C TYR A 47 6.35 -7.14 -6.00
N GLN A 48 5.74 -7.38 -7.16
CA GLN A 48 6.25 -6.96 -8.45
C GLN A 48 5.44 -5.78 -8.97
N HIS A 49 6.04 -4.93 -9.80
CA HIS A 49 5.31 -3.82 -10.43
C HIS A 49 4.13 -4.31 -11.32
N CYS A 50 4.22 -5.53 -11.85
CA CYS A 50 3.15 -6.13 -12.63
C CYS A 50 1.97 -6.64 -11.79
N TYR A 51 2.11 -6.68 -10.46
CA TYR A 51 1.03 -7.11 -9.60
C TYR A 51 -0.08 -6.04 -9.55
N PRO A 52 -1.34 -6.48 -9.64
CA PRO A 52 -2.47 -5.57 -9.61
C PRO A 52 -2.69 -5.05 -8.19
N ASN A 53 -2.97 -3.75 -8.07
CA ASN A 53 -3.51 -3.18 -6.85
C ASN A 53 -5.01 -3.50 -6.76
N GLY A 54 -5.67 -3.17 -5.64
CA GLY A 54 -7.10 -3.43 -5.46
C GLY A 54 -8.04 -2.78 -6.51
N THR A 55 -7.62 -1.71 -7.20
CA THR A 55 -8.47 -1.05 -8.22
C THR A 55 -8.64 -1.93 -9.45
N GLY A 56 -9.85 -2.44 -9.66
CA GLY A 56 -10.17 -3.32 -10.79
C GLY A 56 -9.53 -4.71 -10.68
N LEU A 57 -9.19 -5.14 -9.46
CA LEU A 57 -8.66 -6.48 -9.19
C LEU A 57 -9.72 -7.55 -9.48
N VAL A 58 -9.39 -8.49 -10.35
CA VAL A 58 -10.18 -9.67 -10.68
C VAL A 58 -9.39 -10.91 -10.30
N ILE A 59 -9.99 -11.81 -9.53
CA ILE A 59 -9.34 -13.02 -9.05
C ILE A 59 -10.17 -14.26 -9.36
N LYS A 60 -9.52 -15.43 -9.41
CA LYS A 60 -10.24 -16.70 -9.48
C LYS A 60 -11.09 -16.90 -8.23
N LYS A 61 -12.27 -17.48 -8.42
CA LYS A 61 -13.20 -17.85 -7.34
C LYS A 61 -12.53 -18.68 -6.24
N SER A 62 -11.67 -19.63 -6.60
CA SER A 62 -10.95 -20.46 -5.62
C SER A 62 -10.06 -19.64 -4.68
N ILE A 63 -9.34 -18.64 -5.22
CA ILE A 63 -8.50 -17.73 -4.44
C ILE A 63 -9.37 -16.86 -3.52
N ALA A 64 -10.48 -16.35 -4.05
CA ALA A 64 -11.41 -15.53 -3.26
C ALA A 64 -11.97 -16.31 -2.05
N LEU A 65 -12.44 -17.55 -2.28
CA LEU A 65 -12.98 -18.41 -1.24
C LEU A 65 -11.92 -18.76 -0.19
N GLU A 66 -10.69 -19.02 -0.62
CA GLU A 66 -9.59 -19.31 0.31
C GLU A 66 -9.20 -18.09 1.13
N TYR A 67 -9.14 -16.90 0.53
CA TYR A 67 -8.90 -15.65 1.25
C TYR A 67 -9.96 -15.42 2.33
N VAL A 68 -11.25 -15.58 1.99
CA VAL A 68 -12.35 -15.46 2.96
C VAL A 68 -12.17 -16.48 4.09
N ARG A 69 -11.92 -17.75 3.76
CA ARG A 69 -11.70 -18.80 4.77
C ARG A 69 -10.57 -18.44 5.73
N LEU A 70 -9.39 -18.08 5.21
CA LEU A 70 -8.24 -17.71 6.04
C LEU A 70 -8.46 -16.44 6.86
N SER A 71 -9.17 -15.46 6.31
CA SER A 71 -9.52 -14.23 7.01
C SER A 71 -10.50 -14.50 8.16
N THR A 72 -11.55 -15.30 7.93
CA THR A 72 -12.50 -15.70 8.99
C THR A 72 -11.87 -16.53 10.11
N GLN A 73 -10.76 -17.22 9.83
CA GLN A 73 -9.97 -17.95 10.82
C GLN A 73 -8.96 -17.07 11.57
N GLY A 74 -8.86 -15.77 11.22
CA GLY A 74 -7.89 -14.87 11.83
C GLY A 74 -6.45 -15.10 11.38
N ILE A 75 -6.22 -15.86 10.30
CA ILE A 75 -4.88 -16.10 9.75
C ILE A 75 -4.42 -14.91 8.90
N LEU A 76 -5.31 -14.38 8.06
CA LEU A 76 -5.10 -13.14 7.31
C LEU A 76 -5.89 -12.01 7.99
N THR A 77 -5.18 -11.16 8.73
CA THR A 77 -5.78 -10.15 9.62
C THR A 77 -5.80 -8.74 9.03
N LEU A 78 -5.05 -8.50 7.95
CA LEU A 78 -5.12 -7.22 7.27
C LEU A 78 -6.43 -7.11 6.50
N THR A 79 -7.16 -6.06 6.83
CA THR A 79 -8.37 -5.66 6.11
C THR A 79 -8.06 -4.45 5.26
N ASP A 80 -8.72 -4.34 4.12
CA ASP A 80 -8.78 -3.07 3.40
C ASP A 80 -9.78 -2.13 4.09
N ARG A 81 -9.98 -0.96 3.48
CA ARG A 81 -10.78 0.15 4.01
C ARG A 81 -12.14 -0.32 4.55
N ALA A 82 -12.41 -0.05 5.82
CA ALA A 82 -13.69 -0.31 6.48
C ALA A 82 -14.27 1.00 7.05
N GLY A 83 -15.33 1.52 6.42
CA GLY A 83 -15.96 2.78 6.82
C GLY A 83 -14.98 3.96 6.81
N LYS A 84 -14.75 4.57 7.98
CA LYS A 84 -13.76 5.66 8.16
C LYS A 84 -12.33 5.15 8.45
N SER A 85 -12.15 3.85 8.67
CA SER A 85 -10.84 3.25 8.93
C SER A 85 -10.06 3.10 7.63
N LEU A 86 -8.87 3.68 7.58
CA LEU A 86 -7.93 3.51 6.48
C LEU A 86 -6.90 2.45 6.89
N SER A 87 -7.20 1.18 6.64
CA SER A 87 -6.23 0.09 6.65
C SER A 87 -5.78 -0.24 5.22
N SER A 88 -4.62 -0.90 5.09
CA SER A 88 -4.01 -1.23 3.80
C SER A 88 -3.47 -2.66 3.82
N GLY A 89 -3.47 -3.31 2.66
CA GLY A 89 -2.76 -4.57 2.43
C GLY A 89 -3.66 -5.80 2.24
N GLY A 90 -4.99 -5.66 2.26
CA GLY A 90 -5.89 -6.77 1.94
C GLY A 90 -5.73 -7.22 0.49
N ASP A 91 -5.71 -6.26 -0.45
CA ASP A 91 -5.40 -6.49 -1.86
C ASP A 91 -4.04 -7.20 -2.05
N THR A 92 -3.03 -6.79 -1.29
CA THR A 92 -1.70 -7.38 -1.29
C THR A 92 -1.77 -8.84 -0.81
N GLN A 93 -2.52 -9.13 0.26
CA GLN A 93 -2.70 -10.50 0.73
C GLN A 93 -3.41 -11.38 -0.29
N ILE A 94 -4.45 -10.87 -0.95
CA ILE A 94 -5.17 -11.60 -2.00
C ILE A 94 -4.22 -11.96 -3.16
N VAL A 95 -3.43 -11.01 -3.64
CA VAL A 95 -2.46 -11.25 -4.70
C VAL A 95 -1.37 -12.22 -4.25
N MET A 96 -0.87 -12.08 -3.03
CA MET A 96 0.16 -12.97 -2.52
C MET A 96 -0.37 -14.40 -2.27
N LEU A 97 -1.62 -14.54 -1.84
CA LEU A 97 -2.29 -15.84 -1.72
C LEU A 97 -2.45 -16.50 -3.10
N CYS A 98 -2.78 -15.71 -4.13
CA CYS A 98 -2.77 -16.19 -5.51
C CYS A 98 -1.39 -16.78 -5.90
N ILE A 99 -0.30 -16.08 -5.57
CA ILE A 99 1.07 -16.57 -5.82
C ILE A 99 1.38 -17.82 -5.00
N LYS A 100 0.98 -17.86 -3.73
CA LYS A 100 1.16 -19.02 -2.84
C LYS A 100 0.52 -20.28 -3.42
N ASN A 101 -0.62 -20.14 -4.09
CA ASN A 101 -1.37 -21.25 -4.68
C ASN A 101 -0.85 -21.65 -6.08
N GLY A 102 0.35 -21.20 -6.46
CA GLY A 102 1.01 -21.57 -7.71
C GLY A 102 0.53 -20.81 -8.95
N PHE A 103 -0.34 -19.81 -8.80
CA PHE A 103 -0.77 -18.97 -9.92
C PHE A 103 0.17 -17.78 -10.14
N LYS A 104 0.13 -17.24 -11.36
CA LYS A 104 0.70 -15.92 -11.65
C LYS A 104 -0.29 -14.81 -11.29
N ALA A 105 0.22 -13.61 -11.04
CA ALA A 105 -0.57 -12.37 -10.97
C ALA A 105 -0.05 -11.37 -12.00
N GLY A 106 -0.92 -10.50 -12.53
CA GLY A 106 -0.52 -9.59 -13.59
C GLY A 106 -1.51 -8.49 -13.94
N VAL A 107 -1.14 -7.70 -14.94
CA VAL A 107 -1.98 -6.68 -15.56
C VAL A 107 -2.06 -6.85 -17.07
N SER A 108 -3.20 -6.47 -17.64
CA SER A 108 -3.45 -6.51 -19.07
C SER A 108 -3.81 -5.13 -19.62
N PRO A 109 -3.23 -4.68 -20.75
CA PRO A 109 -3.54 -3.39 -21.36
C PRO A 109 -4.99 -3.32 -21.89
N GLN A 110 -5.62 -4.48 -22.12
CA GLN A 110 -7.03 -4.60 -22.50
C GLN A 110 -7.98 -4.33 -21.33
N LEU A 111 -7.52 -4.52 -20.09
CA LEU A 111 -8.27 -4.15 -18.89
C LEU A 111 -8.00 -2.68 -18.60
N GLN A 112 -9.05 -1.88 -18.74
CA GLN A 112 -8.99 -0.43 -18.60
C GLN A 112 -10.03 0.02 -17.59
N ILE A 113 -9.64 0.97 -16.73
CA ILE A 113 -10.57 1.57 -15.78
C ILE A 113 -10.36 3.07 -15.69
N ARG A 114 -11.47 3.79 -15.53
CA ARG A 114 -11.50 5.19 -15.14
C ARG A 114 -11.70 5.25 -13.64
N HIS A 115 -10.64 5.60 -12.91
CA HIS A 115 -10.65 5.65 -11.46
C HIS A 115 -11.09 7.04 -11.01
N LEU A 116 -12.35 7.17 -10.63
CA LEU A 116 -12.92 8.42 -10.14
C LEU A 116 -12.48 8.66 -8.69
N ILE A 117 -11.76 9.76 -8.46
CA ILE A 117 -11.24 10.17 -7.17
C ILE A 117 -12.05 11.35 -6.65
N ASP A 118 -12.82 11.10 -5.60
CA ASP A 118 -13.54 12.12 -4.86
C ASP A 118 -12.56 13.12 -4.22
N ALA A 119 -12.89 14.42 -4.29
CA ALA A 119 -12.08 15.50 -3.72
C ALA A 119 -11.68 15.28 -2.24
N ARG A 120 -12.48 14.57 -1.44
CA ARG A 120 -12.16 14.22 -0.04
C ARG A 120 -10.92 13.32 0.08
N LYS A 121 -10.64 12.50 -0.94
CA LYS A 121 -9.43 11.65 -1.03
C LYS A 121 -8.24 12.41 -1.63
N ALA A 122 -8.51 13.46 -2.39
CA ALA A 122 -7.51 14.37 -2.94
C ALA A 122 -7.13 15.45 -1.90
N THR A 123 -6.65 15.02 -0.73
CA THR A 123 -6.16 15.92 0.32
C THR A 123 -4.82 15.45 0.89
N ALA A 124 -4.02 16.40 1.39
CA ALA A 124 -2.75 16.06 2.04
C ALA A 124 -2.95 15.15 3.26
N ALA A 125 -4.00 15.40 4.04
CA ALA A 125 -4.36 14.56 5.19
C ALA A 125 -4.65 13.12 4.76
N TYR A 126 -5.47 12.93 3.73
CA TYR A 126 -5.80 11.59 3.22
C TYR A 126 -4.56 10.86 2.68
N LEU A 127 -3.77 11.54 1.84
CA LEU A 127 -2.60 10.94 1.21
C LEU A 127 -1.50 10.59 2.22
N LYS A 128 -1.32 11.37 3.29
CA LYS A 128 -0.41 11.00 4.40
C LYS A 128 -0.81 9.67 5.02
N LYS A 129 -2.09 9.52 5.37
CA LYS A 129 -2.60 8.25 5.93
C LYS A 129 -2.39 7.11 4.95
N GLN A 130 -2.73 7.30 3.68
CA GLN A 130 -2.58 6.27 2.66
C GLN A 130 -1.12 5.82 2.52
N VAL A 131 -0.19 6.75 2.37
CA VAL A 131 1.25 6.46 2.23
C VAL A 131 1.78 5.74 3.48
N TYR A 132 1.44 6.23 4.68
CA TYR A 132 1.84 5.59 5.92
C TYR A 132 1.34 4.14 6.01
N TYR A 133 0.05 3.92 5.82
CA TYR A 133 -0.53 2.59 5.98
C TYR A 133 -0.03 1.61 4.93
N THR A 134 0.12 2.03 3.67
CA THR A 134 0.71 1.19 2.62
C THR A 134 2.16 0.80 2.95
N SER A 135 2.98 1.73 3.45
CA SER A 135 4.36 1.42 3.86
C SER A 135 4.42 0.53 5.10
N SER A 136 3.48 0.68 6.04
CA SER A 136 3.48 0.00 7.33
C SER A 136 2.89 -1.43 7.32
N SER A 137 2.17 -1.82 6.27
CA SER A 137 1.43 -3.09 6.24
C SER A 137 2.12 -4.19 5.41
N TYR A 138 3.13 -3.84 4.62
CA TYR A 138 3.70 -4.74 3.61
C TYR A 138 4.28 -6.04 4.18
N SER A 139 5.17 -5.95 5.17
CA SER A 139 5.80 -7.17 5.71
C SER A 139 4.81 -8.01 6.49
N LYS A 140 3.83 -7.38 7.15
CA LYS A 140 2.73 -8.11 7.80
C LYS A 140 1.92 -8.90 6.76
N ALA A 141 1.56 -8.28 5.63
CA ALA A 141 0.82 -8.95 4.56
C ALA A 141 1.56 -10.19 4.06
N LEU A 142 2.86 -10.06 3.83
CA LEU A 142 3.68 -11.18 3.39
C LEU A 142 3.87 -12.26 4.45
N ASN A 143 4.14 -11.89 5.70
CA ASN A 143 4.39 -12.85 6.79
C ASN A 143 3.15 -13.67 7.13
N GLU A 144 1.95 -13.10 6.98
CA GLU A 144 0.69 -13.84 7.18
C GLU A 144 0.42 -14.83 6.04
N VAL A 145 0.79 -14.48 4.80
CA VAL A 145 0.63 -15.38 3.64
C VAL A 145 1.72 -16.44 3.60
N PHE A 146 2.98 -16.08 3.84
CA PHE A 146 4.17 -16.94 3.77
C PHE A 146 4.85 -17.04 5.15
N PRO A 147 4.24 -17.72 6.13
CA PRO A 147 4.81 -17.85 7.48
C PRO A 147 6.16 -18.58 7.52
N GLU A 148 6.47 -19.36 6.49
CA GLU A 148 7.75 -20.06 6.30
C GLU A 148 8.90 -19.14 5.84
N GLU A 149 8.59 -17.98 5.24
CA GLU A 149 9.54 -17.05 4.63
C GLU A 149 9.32 -15.63 5.18
N LYS A 150 9.29 -15.50 6.51
CA LYS A 150 9.02 -14.21 7.16
C LYS A 150 10.09 -13.19 6.80
N LEU A 151 9.62 -12.03 6.35
CA LEU A 151 10.42 -10.82 6.28
C LEU A 151 10.68 -10.31 7.70
N ILE A 152 11.93 -10.42 8.13
CA ILE A 152 12.42 -9.87 9.39
C ILE A 152 13.07 -8.53 9.09
N GLY A 153 12.36 -7.46 9.42
CA GLY A 153 12.91 -6.10 9.35
C GLY A 153 13.71 -5.75 10.62
N ARG A 154 14.60 -4.77 10.51
CA ARG A 154 15.31 -4.21 11.67
C ARG A 154 14.32 -3.46 12.57
N LEU A 155 14.26 -3.84 13.86
CA LEU A 155 13.52 -3.08 14.87
C LEU A 155 14.34 -1.86 15.28
N ALA A 156 13.91 -0.68 14.85
CA ALA A 156 14.59 0.57 15.11
C ALA A 156 14.15 1.21 16.43
N GLY A 157 15.09 1.83 17.15
CA GLY A 157 14.78 2.60 18.34
C GLY A 157 14.28 4.02 18.01
N ASN A 158 13.80 4.74 19.03
CA ASN A 158 13.38 6.14 18.87
C ASN A 158 14.49 7.03 18.27
N SER A 159 15.75 6.80 18.62
CA SER A 159 16.89 7.57 18.13
C SER A 159 17.15 7.36 16.63
N ASP A 160 17.04 6.13 16.14
CA ASP A 160 17.15 5.82 14.71
C ASP A 160 16.08 6.55 13.89
N ILE A 161 14.83 6.52 14.39
CA ILE A 161 13.69 7.17 13.74
C ILE A 161 13.89 8.69 13.70
N LEU A 162 14.27 9.30 14.83
CA LEU A 162 14.51 10.75 14.90
C LEU A 162 15.66 11.19 13.99
N LYS A 163 16.74 10.41 13.92
CA LYS A 163 17.86 10.67 12.99
C LYS A 163 17.39 10.69 11.54
N SER A 164 16.58 9.71 11.14
CA SER A 164 16.05 9.62 9.77
C SER A 164 15.07 10.75 9.44
N LEU A 165 14.19 11.13 10.37
CA LEU A 165 13.31 12.27 10.19
C LEU A 165 14.08 13.59 10.09
N TYR A 166 15.10 13.77 10.93
CA TYR A 166 15.97 14.95 10.89
C TYR A 166 16.81 15.01 9.62
N ALA A 167 17.36 13.88 9.16
CA ALA A 167 18.07 13.79 7.90
C ALA A 167 17.15 14.18 6.73
N ALA A 168 15.92 13.63 6.70
CA ALA A 168 14.94 13.98 5.69
C ALA A 168 14.58 15.48 5.73
N TYR A 169 14.42 16.06 6.92
CA TYR A 169 14.21 17.50 7.10
C TYR A 169 15.36 18.31 6.50
N ARG A 170 16.61 18.02 6.87
CA ARG A 170 17.77 18.78 6.39
C ARG A 170 17.95 18.73 4.88
N ILE A 171 17.63 17.61 4.25
CA ILE A 171 17.86 17.40 2.81
C ILE A 171 16.71 17.97 1.98
N HIS A 172 15.46 17.78 2.43
CA HIS A 172 14.29 17.98 1.56
C HIS A 172 13.39 19.16 1.95
N PHE A 173 13.50 19.69 3.17
CA PHE A 173 12.53 20.69 3.65
C PHE A 173 12.52 21.98 2.83
N SER A 174 13.68 22.41 2.32
CA SER A 174 13.78 23.62 1.49
C SER A 174 13.60 23.39 -0.01
N SER A 175 13.70 22.14 -0.47
CA SER A 175 13.69 21.78 -1.90
C SER A 175 12.37 21.18 -2.39
N GLU A 176 11.51 20.71 -1.48
CA GLU A 176 10.20 20.14 -1.79
C GLU A 176 9.07 21.07 -1.35
N ASP A 177 7.92 20.97 -2.03
CA ASP A 177 6.71 21.57 -1.48
C ASP A 177 6.32 20.90 -0.15
N LYS A 178 5.67 21.68 0.71
CA LYS A 178 5.29 21.26 2.06
C LYS A 178 4.53 19.93 2.10
N ASN A 179 3.63 19.68 1.14
CA ASN A 179 2.83 18.46 1.12
C ASN A 179 3.67 17.26 0.68
N SER A 180 4.52 17.40 -0.35
CA SER A 180 5.47 16.35 -0.75
C SER A 180 6.39 15.95 0.40
N PHE A 181 6.92 16.94 1.13
CA PHE A 181 7.74 16.70 2.31
C PHE A 181 7.01 15.88 3.37
N TYR A 182 5.75 16.23 3.66
CA TYR A 182 4.94 15.48 4.63
C TYR A 182 4.58 14.06 4.17
N LEU A 183 4.36 13.85 2.88
CA LEU A 183 4.17 12.50 2.34
C LEU A 183 5.44 11.65 2.48
N ARG A 184 6.63 12.25 2.30
CA ARG A 184 7.91 11.59 2.55
C ARG A 184 8.05 11.20 4.02
N TRP A 185 7.74 12.11 4.94
CA TRP A 185 7.72 11.81 6.38
C TRP A 185 6.77 10.68 6.74
N ALA A 186 5.54 10.70 6.21
CA ALA A 186 4.57 9.64 6.43
C ALA A 186 5.09 8.27 5.95
N ARG A 187 5.80 8.25 4.81
CA ARG A 187 6.45 7.04 4.28
C ARG A 187 7.53 6.50 5.21
N ILE A 188 8.45 7.36 5.65
CA ILE A 188 9.53 6.99 6.58
C ILE A 188 8.95 6.40 7.86
N LEU A 189 7.93 7.04 8.43
CA LEU A 189 7.24 6.52 9.62
C LEU A 189 6.62 5.15 9.36
N GLY A 190 5.97 4.96 8.20
CA GLY A 190 5.39 3.68 7.81
C GLY A 190 6.44 2.59 7.64
N GLU A 191 7.58 2.90 7.00
CA GLU A 191 8.71 1.98 6.82
C GLU A 191 9.29 1.54 8.17
N TYR A 192 9.41 2.44 9.14
CA TYR A 192 9.82 2.07 10.50
C TYR A 192 8.75 1.35 11.30
N ALA A 193 7.46 1.60 11.05
CA ALA A 193 6.36 0.88 11.70
C ALA A 193 6.24 -0.57 11.18
N ASN A 194 6.61 -0.79 9.92
CA ASN A 194 6.40 -2.06 9.23
C ASN A 194 6.98 -3.30 9.97
N PRO A 195 8.24 -3.31 10.43
CA PRO A 195 8.78 -4.46 11.16
C PRO A 195 8.04 -4.76 12.48
N PHE A 196 7.56 -3.73 13.18
CA PHE A 196 6.80 -3.89 14.42
C PHE A 196 5.42 -4.47 14.15
N ASN A 197 4.71 -3.95 13.14
CA ASN A 197 3.42 -4.49 12.71
C ASN A 197 3.54 -5.96 12.30
N ALA A 198 4.57 -6.30 11.52
CA ALA A 198 4.82 -7.65 11.05
C ALA A 198 5.17 -8.64 12.18
N ALA A 199 5.79 -8.15 13.26
CA ALA A 199 6.13 -8.94 14.43
C ALA A 199 5.03 -8.95 15.52
N GLY A 200 3.95 -8.19 15.35
CA GLY A 200 2.93 -8.01 16.39
C GLY A 200 3.45 -7.30 17.64
N LEU A 201 4.50 -6.49 17.50
CA LEU A 201 5.17 -5.82 18.61
C LEU A 201 4.66 -4.39 18.81
N ARG A 202 4.81 -3.90 20.04
CA ARG A 202 4.50 -2.51 20.37
C ARG A 202 5.48 -1.57 19.66
N MET A 203 4.94 -0.59 18.94
CA MET A 203 5.74 0.43 18.26
C MET A 203 6.49 1.37 19.24
N PRO A 204 7.68 1.87 18.85
CA PRO A 204 8.40 2.91 19.56
C PRO A 204 7.54 4.15 19.84
N PHE A 205 7.84 4.85 20.94
CA PHE A 205 7.07 6.02 21.36
C PHE A 205 6.97 7.10 20.27
N VAL A 206 8.05 7.37 19.56
CA VAL A 206 8.08 8.38 18.48
C VAL A 206 7.07 8.04 17.39
N ILE A 207 7.00 6.78 16.93
CA ILE A 207 6.03 6.38 15.91
C ILE A 207 4.61 6.50 16.43
N ARG A 208 4.32 6.01 17.64
CA ARG A 208 2.97 6.11 18.23
C ARG A 208 2.51 7.56 18.38
N MET A 209 3.42 8.45 18.77
CA MET A 209 3.14 9.88 18.89
C MET A 209 2.87 10.49 17.50
N MET A 210 3.72 10.22 16.51
CA MET A 210 3.56 10.74 15.15
C MET A 210 2.31 10.17 14.46
N GLU A 211 1.98 8.90 14.69
CA GLU A 211 0.75 8.29 14.19
C GLU A 211 -0.49 9.00 14.75
N ARG A 212 -0.46 9.39 16.03
CA ARG A 212 -1.58 10.09 16.68
C ARG A 212 -1.76 11.54 16.24
N TYR A 213 -0.67 12.29 16.07
CA TYR A 213 -0.74 13.75 15.88
C TYR A 213 -0.37 14.24 14.49
N PHE A 214 0.39 13.46 13.71
CA PHE A 214 0.83 13.84 12.38
C PHE A 214 0.10 13.04 11.29
N ILE A 215 -0.14 11.75 11.51
CA ILE A 215 -0.86 10.90 10.55
C ILE A 215 -2.36 11.08 10.71
N ASN A 216 -2.90 10.95 11.93
CA ASN A 216 -4.34 10.95 12.19
C ASN A 216 -4.98 12.32 12.32
#